data_AF-A0A6B2VC12-F1
#
_entry.id   AF-A0A6B2VC12-F1
#
_cell.length_a   1.000
_cell.length_b   1.000
_cell.length_c   1.000
_cell.angle_alpha   90.00
_cell.angle_beta   90.00
_cell.angle_gamma   90.00
#
_symmetry.space_group_name_H-M   'P 1'
#
loop_
_entity.id
_entity.type
_entity.pdbx_description
1 polymer ?
#
loop_
_entity_poly.entity_id
_entity_poly.type
_entity_poly.pdbx_seq_one_letter_code
_entity_poly.pdbx_strand_id
1 'polypeptide(L)' 'MAYRFTIDLAESAALTAEAVILRAGSERAEPAVAVRISNGSGSRMLYVPLDRIEELVTGIRDTARQAAADFHQG' A
#
# COMPACT_ATOMS: atom_id res chain seq x y z
N MET A 1 -15.33 3.20 1.02
CA MET A 1 -14.67 3.57 -0.25
C MET A 1 -13.43 2.71 -0.39
N ALA A 2 -13.16 2.19 -1.59
CA ALA A 2 -11.99 1.37 -1.90
C ALA A 2 -11.24 1.95 -3.10
N TYR A 3 -9.93 1.95 -3.05
CA TYR A 3 -9.05 2.41 -4.13
C TYR A 3 -8.38 1.20 -4.79
N ARG A 4 -8.22 1.22 -6.11
CA ARG A 4 -7.52 0.19 -6.86
C ARG A 4 -6.57 0.83 -7.85
N PHE A 5 -5.32 0.37 -7.82
CA PHE A 5 -4.27 0.74 -8.75
C PHE A 5 -3.77 -0.54 -9.42
N THR A 6 -3.54 -0.48 -10.73
CA THR A 6 -3.02 -1.60 -11.52
C THR A 6 -1.78 -1.13 -12.24
N ILE A 7 -0.72 -1.94 -12.19
CA ILE A 7 0.50 -1.71 -12.96
C ILE A 7 0.51 -2.73 -14.09
N ASP A 8 0.45 -2.23 -15.33
CA ASP A 8 0.61 -3.05 -16.54
C ASP A 8 2.10 -3.31 -16.79
N LEU A 9 2.62 -4.33 -16.12
CA LEU A 9 3.90 -4.96 -16.43
C LEU A 9 3.62 -6.43 -16.80
N ALA A 10 4.59 -7.11 -17.43
CA ALA A 10 4.47 -8.49 -17.93
C ALA A 10 3.94 -9.50 -16.89
N GLU A 11 4.01 -9.17 -15.59
CA GLU A 11 3.22 -9.76 -14.52
C GLU A 11 2.30 -8.68 -13.92
N SER A 12 1.00 -8.77 -14.18
CA SER A 12 0.03 -7.77 -13.69
C SER A 12 0.03 -7.73 -12.15
N ALA A 13 0.45 -6.59 -11.59
CA ALA A 13 0.36 -6.32 -10.16
C ALA A 13 -0.83 -5.39 -9.87
N ALA A 14 -1.64 -5.75 -8.88
CA ALA A 14 -2.76 -4.95 -8.41
C ALA A 14 -2.55 -4.56 -6.95
N LEU A 15 -2.77 -3.28 -6.64
CA LEU A 15 -2.80 -2.75 -5.29
C LEU A 15 -4.22 -2.25 -4.99
N THR A 16 -4.82 -2.73 -3.90
CA THR A 16 -6.12 -2.25 -3.43
C THR A 16 -6.02 -1.74 -2.00
N ALA A 17 -6.70 -0.63 -1.70
CA ALA A 17 -6.76 -0.06 -0.36
C ALA A 17 -8.22 0.09 0.09
N GLU A 18 -8.53 -0.39 1.29
CA GLU A 18 -9.87 -0.32 1.88
C GLU A 18 -9.80 0.17 3.33
N ALA A 19 -10.74 1.03 3.72
CA ALA A 19 -10.89 1.47 5.10
C ALA A 19 -11.48 0.33 5.95
N VAL A 20 -10.77 -0.05 7.02
CA VAL A 20 -11.17 -1.14 7.91
C VAL A 20 -11.09 -0.70 9.37
N ILE A 21 -11.79 -1.44 10.24
CA ILE A 21 -11.68 -1.29 11.69
C ILE A 21 -11.00 -2.55 12.22
N LEU A 22 -9.78 -2.40 12.74
CA LEU A 22 -9.06 -3.47 13.42
C LEU A 22 -9.64 -3.65 14.82
N ARG A 23 -9.98 -4.89 15.14
CA ARG A 23 -10.32 -5.29 16.51
C ARG A 23 -9.19 -6.17 17.01
N ALA A 24 -8.21 -5.58 17.68
CA ALA A 24 -7.33 -6.37 18.52
C ALA A 24 -8.18 -7.00 19.63
N GLY A 25 -7.78 -8.13 20.22
CA GLY A 25 -8.50 -8.75 21.36
C GLY A 25 -8.56 -7.89 22.64
N SER A 26 -8.23 -6.60 22.56
CA SER A 26 -8.42 -5.58 23.58
C SER A 26 -9.57 -4.66 23.16
N GLU A 27 -10.24 -4.02 24.11
CA GLU A 27 -11.53 -3.34 23.92
C GLU A 27 -11.54 -2.15 22.94
N ARG A 28 -10.40 -1.77 22.35
CA ARG A 28 -10.30 -0.61 21.46
C ARG A 28 -10.26 -1.03 20.00
N ALA A 29 -11.32 -0.68 19.28
CA ALA A 29 -11.36 -0.69 17.83
C ALA A 29 -10.45 0.40 17.26
N GLU A 30 -9.54 0.05 16.35
CA GLU A 30 -8.59 0.98 15.75
C GLU A 30 -8.87 1.13 14.25
N PRO A 31 -9.12 2.37 13.76
CA PRO A 31 -9.29 2.59 12.33
C PRO A 31 -7.96 2.43 11.60
N ALA A 32 -8.00 1.74 10.46
CA ALA A 32 -6.84 1.47 9.64
C ALA A 32 -7.20 1.41 8.15
N VAL A 33 -6.18 1.36 7.30
CA VAL A 33 -6.33 1.02 5.88
C VAL A 33 -5.69 -0.34 5.63
N ALA A 34 -6.48 -1.26 5.10
CA ALA A 34 -6.00 -2.55 4.60
C ALA A 34 -5.49 -2.36 3.17
N VAL A 35 -4.20 -2.57 2.96
CA VAL A 35 -3.55 -2.53 1.65
C VAL A 35 -3.25 -3.96 1.21
N ARG A 36 -3.90 -4.41 0.15
CA ARG A 36 -3.62 -5.67 -0.50
C ARG A 36 -2.75 -5.44 -1.72
N ILE A 37 -1.67 -6.18 -1.83
CA ILE A 37 -0.81 -6.24 -3.01
C ILE A 37 -0.93 -7.64 -3.57
N SER A 38 -1.36 -7.77 -4.81
CA SER A 38 -1.50 -9.05 -5.50
C SER A 38 -0.70 -9.02 -6.80
N ASN A 39 0.01 -10.08 -7.09
CA ASN A 39 0.69 -10.31 -8.37
C ASN A 39 0.43 -11.77 -8.83
N GLY A 40 1.00 -12.17 -9.97
CA GLY A 40 0.85 -13.53 -10.49
C GLY A 40 1.36 -14.64 -9.56
N SER A 41 2.22 -14.33 -8.58
CA SER A 41 2.85 -15.29 -7.67
C SER A 41 2.26 -15.29 -6.25
N GLY A 42 1.39 -14.35 -5.90
CA GLY A 42 0.74 -14.35 -4.59
C GLY A 42 0.04 -13.04 -4.22
N SER A 43 -0.50 -13.01 -3.00
CA SER A 43 -1.11 -11.80 -2.41
C SER A 43 -0.59 -11.59 -1.01
N ARG A 44 -0.26 -10.34 -0.67
CA ARG A 44 0.14 -9.89 0.67
C ARG A 44 -0.83 -8.82 1.15
N MET A 45 -1.18 -8.87 2.43
CA MET A 45 -1.99 -7.86 3.10
C MET A 45 -1.13 -7.10 4.11
N LEU A 46 -1.29 -5.77 4.14
CA LEU A 46 -0.70 -4.87 5.11
C LEU A 46 -1.84 -4.08 5.77
N TYR A 47 -1.79 -3.93 7.10
CA TYR A 47 -2.72 -3.05 7.81
C TYR A 47 -1.94 -1.83 8.26
N VAL A 48 -2.42 -0.65 7.88
CA VAL A 48 -1.75 0.63 8.13
C VAL A 48 -2.65 1.46 9.04
N PRO A 49 -2.27 1.64 10.33
CA PRO A 49 -2.95 2.57 11.23
C PRO A 49 -3.03 3.98 10.64
N LEU A 50 -4.11 4.71 10.95
CA LEU A 50 -4.33 6.05 10.36
C LEU A 50 -3.20 7.04 10.70
N ASP A 51 -2.60 6.95 11.89
CA ASP A 51 -1.48 7.80 12.33
C ASP A 51 -0.18 7.56 11.53
N ARG A 52 -0.12 6.47 10.74
CA ARG A 52 1.05 6.08 9.93
C ARG A 52 0.85 6.21 8.42
N ILE A 53 -0.35 6.59 7.96
CA ILE A 53 -0.64 6.69 6.53
C ILE A 53 0.20 7.78 5.85
N GLU A 54 0.34 8.95 6.48
CA GLU A 54 1.11 10.06 5.91
C GLU A 54 2.60 9.70 5.75
N GLU A 55 3.15 8.98 6.73
CA GLU A 55 4.51 8.46 6.70
C GLU A 55 4.69 7.47 5.54
N LEU A 56 3.75 6.53 5.37
CA LEU A 56 3.77 5.57 4.26
C LEU A 56 3.70 6.26 2.88
N VAL A 57 2.77 7.20 2.70
CA VAL A 57 2.62 7.92 1.43
C VAL A 57 3.85 8.74 1.11
N THR A 58 4.45 9.38 2.12
CA THR A 58 5.70 10.13 1.97
C THR A 58 6.85 9.21 1.55
N GLY A 59 7.02 8.07 2.22
CA GLY A 59 8.05 7.08 1.87
C GLY A 59 7.91 6.50 0.46
N ILE A 60 6.68 6.22 0.01
CA ILE A 60 6.40 5.77 -1.37
C ILE A 60 6.79 6.85 -2.37
N ARG A 61 6.41 8.11 -2.12
CA ARG A 61 6.74 9.24 -3.00
C ARG A 61 8.25 9.43 -3.13
N ASP A 62 8.97 9.39 -2.01
CA ASP A 62 10.41 9.61 -1.99
C ASP A 62 11.16 8.46 -2.69
N THR A 63 10.72 7.21 -2.48
CA THR A 63 11.24 6.04 -3.20
C THR A 63 11.00 6.14 -4.71
N ALA A 64 9.79 6.55 -5.13
CA ALA A 64 9.48 6.74 -6.54
C ALA A 64 10.32 7.85 -7.18
N ARG A 65 10.59 8.94 -6.44
CA ARG A 65 11.48 10.01 -6.90
C ARG A 65 12.90 9.50 -7.08
N GLN A 66 13.41 8.69 -6.15
CA GLN A 66 14.74 8.10 -6.27
C GLN A 66 14.84 7.16 -7.48
N ALA A 67 13.89 6.24 -7.64
CA ALA A 67 13.86 5.33 -8.79
C ALA A 67 13.78 6.08 -10.13
N ALA A 68 13.02 7.18 -10.20
CA ALA A 68 12.99 8.03 -11.36
C ALA A 68 14.34 8.70 -11.62
N ALA A 69 15.04 9.18 -10.59
CA ALA A 69 16.37 9.75 -10.73
C ALA A 69 17.38 8.71 -11.26
N ASP A 70 17.36 7.49 -10.73
CA ASP A 70 18.25 6.41 -11.15
C ASP A 70 18.01 5.99 -12.61
N PHE A 71 16.75 5.97 -13.07
CA PHE A 71 16.40 5.65 -14.46
C PHE A 71 16.97 6.64 -15.48
N HIS A 72 17.02 7.94 -15.14
CA HIS A 72 17.55 8.97 -16.05
C HIS A 72 19.09 8.99 -16.14
N GLN A 73 19.80 8.20 -15.33
CA GLN A 73 21.27 8.10 -15.35
C GLN A 73 21.79 6.90 -16.16
N GLY A 74 20.90 6.08 -16.72
CA GLY A 74 21.23 4.91 -17.55
C GLY A 74 21.27 5.18 -19.05
#